data_AF-A0A956QCJ4-F1
#
_entry.id   AF-A0A956QCJ4-F1
#
_cell.length_a   1.000
_cell.length_b   1.000
_cell.length_c   1.000
_cell.angle_alpha   90.00
_cell.angle_beta   90.00
_cell.angle_gamma   90.00
#
_symmetry.space_group_name_H-M   'P 1'
#
loop_
_entity.id
_entity.type
_entity.pdbx_description
1 polymer ?
#
loop_
_entity_poly.entity_id
_entity_poly.type
_entity_poly.pdbx_seq_one_letter_code
_entity_poly.pdbx_strand_id
1 'polypeptide(L)'
;MSRWTPFFTLLLAGLTLAGCSNPAPPAATPTPAAVVKDQSYDHRQLPEKVEEMSGTALLSCSGELAAHINAPDDNGSGFFVLISTSTPDKGVLVRAGNNLTPEELMTKKSTIVAVSGPVKTLDNAELAPWFTKEFGLELSQVDGKVQWVDNQQPLELESAEEKKE
;
A
#
# COMPACT_ATOMS: atom_id res chain seq x y z
N MET A 1 -83.31 30.52 -22.47
CA MET A 1 -81.99 31.15 -22.17
C MET A 1 -80.97 30.39 -23.01
N SER A 2 -80.82 30.71 -24.31
CA SER A 2 -79.96 31.79 -24.86
C SER A 2 -78.53 31.65 -24.35
N ARG A 3 -77.67 30.93 -25.08
CA ARG A 3 -76.83 31.39 -26.22
C ARG A 3 -75.77 32.41 -25.82
N TRP A 4 -74.58 32.08 -26.33
CA TRP A 4 -73.60 33.00 -26.92
C TRP A 4 -72.56 33.63 -25.97
N THR A 5 -71.36 33.05 -26.06
CA THR A 5 -70.07 33.74 -26.31
C THR A 5 -70.23 35.20 -26.76
N PRO A 6 -69.33 36.15 -26.42
CA PRO A 6 -67.93 36.01 -26.88
C PRO A 6 -66.84 36.98 -26.31
N PHE A 7 -65.68 36.99 -26.98
CA PHE A 7 -64.79 38.14 -27.23
C PHE A 7 -63.85 38.54 -26.05
N PHE A 8 -62.54 38.33 -26.16
CA PHE A 8 -61.48 39.16 -26.81
C PHE A 8 -60.66 39.85 -25.69
N THR A 9 -59.40 39.48 -25.46
CA THR A 9 -58.18 39.98 -26.14
C THR A 9 -57.38 40.85 -25.18
N LEU A 10 -56.15 40.42 -24.89
CA LEU A 10 -54.87 41.13 -25.03
C LEU A 10 -53.86 40.41 -24.11
N LEU A 11 -52.86 39.71 -24.65
CA LEU A 11 -51.57 40.24 -25.11
C LEU A 11 -50.60 40.52 -23.95
N LEU A 12 -49.59 39.65 -23.82
CA LEU A 12 -48.21 39.93 -23.39
C LEU A 12 -47.46 38.60 -23.52
N ALA A 13 -46.67 38.41 -24.57
CA ALA A 13 -45.24 38.71 -24.60
C ALA A 13 -44.47 38.00 -23.46
N GLY A 14 -43.58 37.07 -23.82
CA GLY A 14 -42.55 36.64 -22.88
C GLY A 14 -42.04 35.23 -23.08
N LEU A 15 -40.97 35.14 -23.87
CA LEU A 15 -39.85 34.21 -23.75
C LEU A 15 -40.13 32.69 -23.76
N THR A 16 -39.65 32.10 -24.84
CA THR A 16 -39.15 30.74 -24.94
C THR A 16 -38.35 30.33 -23.70
N LEU A 17 -38.92 29.45 -22.87
CA LEU A 17 -38.13 28.67 -21.92
C LEU A 17 -37.26 27.72 -22.73
N ALA A 18 -35.95 28.01 -22.74
CA ALA A 18 -34.92 27.02 -23.00
C ALA A 18 -35.08 25.90 -21.96
N GLY A 19 -35.83 24.87 -22.29
CA GLY A 19 -35.80 23.59 -21.59
C GLY A 19 -34.62 22.80 -22.12
N CYS A 20 -33.41 23.12 -21.64
CA CYS A 20 -32.24 22.31 -21.86
C CYS A 20 -32.55 20.88 -21.42
N SER A 21 -32.37 19.94 -22.35
CA SER A 21 -32.36 18.50 -22.09
C SER A 21 -31.54 18.20 -20.85
N ASN A 22 -32.19 17.74 -19.78
CA ASN A 22 -31.49 17.28 -18.58
C ASN A 22 -31.52 15.75 -18.58
N PRO A 23 -30.56 15.07 -19.23
CA PRO A 23 -30.32 13.66 -18.93
C PRO A 23 -29.96 13.57 -17.44
N ALA A 24 -30.53 12.59 -16.74
CA ALA A 24 -30.18 12.28 -15.36
C ALA A 24 -28.65 12.19 -15.22
N PRO A 25 -28.04 12.75 -14.15
CA PRO A 25 -26.61 12.58 -13.95
C PRO A 25 -26.32 11.08 -13.92
N PRO A 26 -25.33 10.59 -14.69
CA PRO A 26 -24.94 9.20 -14.61
C PRO A 26 -24.57 8.90 -13.15
N ALA A 27 -25.07 7.77 -12.65
CA ALA A 27 -24.71 7.25 -11.35
C ALA A 27 -23.18 7.29 -11.22
N ALA A 28 -22.68 7.93 -10.16
CA ALA A 28 -21.26 7.97 -9.88
C ALA A 28 -20.77 6.53 -9.74
N THR A 29 -20.12 6.02 -10.78
CA THR A 29 -19.26 4.85 -10.70
C THR A 29 -18.28 5.13 -9.56
N PRO A 30 -18.08 4.22 -8.59
CA PRO A 30 -17.04 4.41 -7.59
C PRO A 30 -15.73 4.58 -8.35
N THR A 31 -15.15 5.78 -8.27
CA THR A 31 -13.80 6.04 -8.75
C THR A 31 -12.91 4.98 -8.11
N PRO A 32 -12.19 4.15 -8.88
CA PRO A 32 -11.17 3.29 -8.29
C PRO A 32 -10.26 4.21 -7.48
N ALA A 33 -10.00 3.87 -6.21
CA ALA A 33 -8.97 4.54 -5.44
C ALA A 33 -7.72 4.63 -6.31
N ALA A 34 -7.14 5.83 -6.41
CA ALA A 34 -6.05 6.08 -7.34
C ALA A 34 -4.92 5.06 -7.10
N VAL A 35 -4.73 4.16 -8.06
CA VAL A 35 -3.61 3.21 -8.09
C VAL A 35 -2.35 4.05 -8.22
N VAL A 36 -1.62 4.23 -7.14
CA VAL A 36 -0.32 4.90 -7.19
C VAL A 36 0.73 3.85 -7.56
N LYS A 37 0.95 3.68 -8.87
CA LYS A 37 2.14 3.01 -9.37
C LYS A 37 3.35 3.91 -9.09
N ASP A 38 4.37 3.31 -8.48
CA ASP A 38 5.67 3.93 -8.22
C ASP A 38 5.62 5.06 -7.17
N GLN A 39 5.38 4.70 -5.90
CA GLN A 39 5.83 5.56 -4.80
C GLN A 39 7.24 5.15 -4.40
N SER A 40 8.22 5.95 -4.80
CA SER A 40 9.40 6.20 -3.97
C SER A 40 8.93 6.43 -2.52
N TYR A 41 9.22 5.50 -1.62
CA TYR A 41 8.86 5.65 -0.21
C TYR A 41 9.61 6.86 0.36
N ASP A 42 8.89 7.94 0.64
CA ASP A 42 9.43 9.25 1.05
C ASP A 42 9.09 9.56 2.52
N HIS A 43 9.11 8.55 3.40
CA HIS A 43 8.74 8.68 4.83
C HIS A 43 7.29 9.06 5.13
N ARG A 44 6.40 9.00 4.15
CA ARG A 44 4.97 9.11 4.42
C ARG A 44 4.51 7.83 5.12
N GLN A 45 3.67 8.02 6.14
CA GLN A 45 2.91 6.95 6.76
C GLN A 45 2.36 6.03 5.66
N LEU A 46 2.66 4.74 5.77
CA LEU A 46 2.15 3.77 4.82
C LEU A 46 0.61 3.75 4.87
N PRO A 47 -0.07 3.57 3.72
CA PRO A 47 -1.52 3.40 3.70
C PRO A 47 -1.92 2.14 4.49
N GLU A 48 -3.19 2.01 4.88
CA GLU A 48 -3.69 0.82 5.58
C GLU A 48 -3.48 -0.48 4.78
N LYS A 49 -3.40 -0.38 3.45
CA LYS A 49 -3.08 -1.48 2.55
C LYS A 49 -2.21 -0.99 1.40
N VAL A 50 -1.18 -1.76 1.08
CA VAL A 50 -0.32 -1.57 -0.08
C VAL A 50 -0.78 -2.51 -1.18
N GLU A 51 -1.11 -1.98 -2.35
CA GLU A 51 -1.50 -2.79 -3.53
C GLU A 51 -0.29 -3.36 -4.27
N GLU A 52 0.78 -2.58 -4.39
CA GLU A 52 2.04 -3.00 -5.00
C GLU A 52 3.14 -2.03 -4.54
N MET A 53 4.19 -2.55 -3.91
CA MET A 53 5.38 -1.78 -3.52
C MET A 53 6.62 -2.57 -3.86
N SER A 54 7.51 -1.96 -4.62
CA SER A 54 8.73 -2.59 -5.10
C SER A 54 9.95 -1.99 -4.41
N GLY A 55 10.93 -2.85 -4.11
CA GLY A 55 12.17 -2.44 -3.48
C GLY A 55 13.16 -3.59 -3.38
N THR A 56 14.34 -3.29 -2.86
CA THR A 56 15.37 -4.32 -2.66
C THR A 56 15.09 -5.04 -1.34
N ALA A 57 14.81 -6.34 -1.40
CA ALA A 57 14.63 -7.16 -0.22
C ALA A 57 15.99 -7.48 0.42
N LEU A 58 16.23 -6.97 1.62
CA LEU A 58 17.35 -7.35 2.47
C LEU A 58 16.94 -8.56 3.32
N LEU A 59 17.32 -9.75 2.85
CA LEU A 59 16.91 -11.03 3.42
C LEU A 59 17.87 -11.56 4.49
N SER A 60 19.12 -11.08 4.49
CA SER A 60 20.18 -11.56 5.38
C SER A 60 19.92 -11.25 6.85
N CYS A 61 19.11 -10.24 7.16
CA CYS A 61 18.78 -9.84 8.54
C CYS A 61 17.55 -10.58 9.10
N SER A 62 17.01 -11.57 8.37
CA SER A 62 15.76 -12.22 8.75
C SER A 62 15.84 -12.96 10.09
N GLY A 63 16.98 -13.61 10.37
CA GLY A 63 17.19 -14.32 11.62
C GLY A 63 17.23 -13.38 12.83
N GLU A 64 17.96 -12.27 12.72
CA GLU A 64 18.06 -11.26 13.77
C GLU A 64 16.73 -10.55 14.00
N LEU A 65 15.99 -10.26 12.91
CA LEU A 65 14.65 -9.70 12.98
C LEU A 65 13.68 -10.65 13.69
N ALA A 66 13.70 -11.94 13.37
CA ALA A 66 12.85 -12.93 14.03
C ALA A 66 13.13 -13.03 15.54
N ALA A 67 14.38 -12.86 15.97
CA ALA A 67 14.73 -12.84 17.39
C ALA A 67 14.22 -11.59 18.14
N HIS A 68 14.03 -10.47 17.46
CA HIS A 68 13.59 -9.20 18.06
C HIS A 68 12.09 -8.92 17.88
N ILE A 69 11.46 -9.52 16.87
CA ILE A 69 10.04 -9.36 16.58
C ILE A 69 9.26 -10.46 17.29
N ASN A 70 8.63 -10.13 18.42
CA ASN A 70 7.60 -10.98 19.05
C ASN A 70 6.25 -10.77 18.35
N ALA A 71 6.13 -11.09 17.06
CA ALA A 71 4.86 -10.96 16.35
C ALA A 71 3.91 -12.11 16.76
N PRO A 72 2.73 -11.82 17.33
CA PRO A 72 1.85 -12.84 17.94
C PRO A 72 1.15 -13.81 16.97
N ASP A 73 1.30 -13.63 15.65
CA ASP A 73 0.65 -14.41 14.58
C ASP A 73 1.67 -15.01 13.59
N ASP A 74 2.88 -15.28 14.07
CA ASP A 74 4.05 -15.49 13.23
C ASP A 74 4.12 -16.85 12.53
N ASN A 75 3.47 -17.93 12.98
CA ASN A 75 3.47 -19.25 12.29
C ASN A 75 4.87 -19.75 11.84
N GLY A 76 5.97 -19.16 12.32
CA GLY A 76 7.33 -19.38 11.81
C GLY A 76 7.71 -18.62 10.52
N SER A 77 6.86 -17.75 9.98
CA SER A 77 7.18 -16.89 8.83
C SER A 77 8.27 -15.86 9.17
N GLY A 78 9.30 -15.79 8.34
CA GLY A 78 10.38 -14.83 8.46
C GLY A 78 9.98 -13.43 8.04
N PHE A 79 10.72 -12.46 8.59
CA PHE A 79 10.59 -11.05 8.25
C PHE A 79 11.84 -10.59 7.49
N PHE A 80 11.68 -9.63 6.60
CA PHE A 80 12.80 -9.00 5.89
C PHE A 80 12.54 -7.50 5.76
N VAL A 81 13.55 -6.74 5.34
CA VAL A 81 13.40 -5.31 5.08
C VAL A 81 13.37 -5.05 3.59
N LEU A 82 12.33 -4.36 3.13
CA LEU A 82 12.25 -3.84 1.78
C LEU A 82 12.85 -2.43 1.77
N ILE A 83 14.02 -2.30 1.16
CA ILE A 83 14.75 -1.04 1.03
C ILE A 83 14.19 -0.27 -0.17
N SER A 84 13.85 0.99 0.05
CA SER A 84 13.42 1.90 -1.01
C SER A 84 14.57 2.15 -1.99
N THR A 85 14.31 1.99 -3.30
CA THR A 85 15.28 2.30 -4.35
C THR A 85 15.59 3.79 -4.44
N SER A 86 14.68 4.63 -3.94
CA SER A 86 14.80 6.09 -3.99
C SER A 86 15.45 6.68 -2.73
N THR A 87 15.39 5.94 -1.62
CA THR A 87 15.94 6.33 -0.31
C THR A 87 16.59 5.11 0.34
N PRO A 88 17.84 4.77 -0.03
CA PRO A 88 18.46 3.50 0.33
C PRO A 88 18.84 3.38 1.82
N ASP A 89 18.78 4.47 2.56
CA ASP A 89 18.93 4.56 4.02
C ASP A 89 17.65 4.15 4.77
N LYS A 90 16.55 3.88 4.05
CA LYS A 90 15.21 3.74 4.60
C LYS A 90 14.53 2.47 4.12
N GLY A 91 13.85 1.80 5.04
CA GLY A 91 13.24 0.50 4.77
C GLY A 91 11.90 0.30 5.45
N VAL A 92 11.14 -0.63 4.90
CA VAL A 92 9.86 -1.10 5.45
C VAL A 92 10.03 -2.56 5.87
N LEU A 93 9.55 -2.91 7.05
CA LEU A 93 9.53 -4.29 7.50
C LEU A 93 8.45 -5.06 6.73
N VAL A 94 8.76 -6.24 6.24
CA VAL A 94 7.82 -7.08 5.48
C VAL A 94 7.84 -8.49 6.03
N ARG A 95 6.66 -9.05 6.30
CA ARG A 95 6.52 -10.47 6.57
C ARG A 95 6.57 -11.23 5.25
N ALA A 96 7.44 -12.23 5.14
CA ALA A 96 7.43 -13.09 3.96
C ALA A 96 6.11 -13.86 3.89
N GLY A 97 5.44 -13.74 2.74
CA GLY A 97 4.28 -14.56 2.43
C GLY A 97 4.70 -16.04 2.28
N ASN A 98 3.72 -16.94 2.30
CA ASN A 98 3.88 -18.37 2.02
C ASN A 98 4.74 -19.19 3.01
N ASN A 99 4.73 -18.86 4.30
CA ASN A 99 5.41 -19.64 5.36
C ASN A 99 6.93 -19.79 5.14
N LEU A 100 7.57 -18.88 4.41
CA LEU A 100 9.03 -18.86 4.30
C LEU A 100 9.64 -18.56 5.66
N THR A 101 10.47 -19.45 6.16
CA THR A 101 11.14 -19.30 7.46
C THR A 101 12.30 -18.31 7.39
N PRO A 102 12.75 -17.74 8.54
CA PRO A 102 13.93 -16.89 8.57
C PRO A 102 15.17 -17.56 7.97
N GLU A 103 15.38 -18.85 8.29
CA GLU A 103 16.50 -19.63 7.78
C GLU A 103 16.46 -19.72 6.24
N GLU A 104 15.30 -20.02 5.66
CA GLU A 104 15.14 -20.07 4.21
C GLU A 104 15.42 -18.73 3.55
N LEU A 105 14.94 -17.62 4.11
CA LEU A 105 15.17 -16.28 3.58
C LEU A 105 16.66 -15.92 3.58
N MET A 106 17.40 -16.27 4.64
CA MET A 106 18.83 -15.99 4.75
C MET A 106 19.68 -16.75 3.71
N THR A 107 19.16 -17.84 3.14
CA THR A 107 19.84 -18.58 2.03
C THR A 107 19.59 -17.97 0.65
N LYS A 108 18.69 -16.98 0.54
CA LYS A 108 18.35 -16.32 -0.73
C LYS A 108 19.20 -15.08 -0.95
N LYS A 109 19.37 -14.68 -2.21
CA LYS A 109 20.02 -13.42 -2.55
C LYS A 109 19.05 -12.26 -2.38
N SER A 110 19.54 -11.15 -1.85
CA SER A 110 18.83 -9.89 -1.89
C SER A 110 18.55 -9.51 -3.35
N THR A 111 17.27 -9.27 -3.66
CA THR A 111 16.81 -8.96 -5.01
C THR A 111 15.68 -7.94 -4.97
N ILE A 112 15.32 -7.37 -6.11
CA ILE A 112 14.15 -6.51 -6.23
C ILE A 112 12.91 -7.39 -6.20
N VAL A 113 12.00 -7.12 -5.27
CA VAL A 113 10.71 -7.81 -5.16
C VAL A 113 9.58 -6.79 -5.12
N ALA A 114 8.38 -7.24 -5.49
CA ALA A 114 7.14 -6.52 -5.29
C ALA A 114 6.35 -7.17 -4.14
N VAL A 115 5.77 -6.35 -3.26
CA VAL A 115 4.97 -6.81 -2.13
C VAL A 115 3.60 -6.15 -2.13
N SER A 116 2.59 -6.86 -1.65
CA SER A 116 1.25 -6.30 -1.47
C SER A 116 0.60 -6.89 -0.23
N GLY A 117 -0.14 -6.08 0.52
CA GLY A 117 -0.83 -6.57 1.71
C GLY A 117 -1.25 -5.46 2.66
N PRO A 118 -2.00 -5.83 3.72
CA PRO A 118 -2.35 -4.88 4.76
C PRO A 118 -1.10 -4.44 5.53
N VAL A 119 -1.10 -3.18 5.93
CA VAL A 119 -0.08 -2.61 6.79
C VAL A 119 -0.54 -2.72 8.22
N LYS A 120 0.35 -3.21 9.08
CA LYS A 120 0.13 -3.38 10.51
C LYS A 120 1.21 -2.62 11.26
N THR A 121 0.98 -2.41 12.55
CA THR A 121 1.97 -1.82 13.44
C THR A 121 2.48 -2.88 14.40
N LEU A 122 3.74 -2.76 14.79
CA LEU A 122 4.36 -3.59 15.79
C LEU A 122 4.60 -2.75 17.04
N ASP A 123 4.10 -3.23 18.18
CA ASP A 123 4.30 -2.59 19.47
C ASP A 123 5.66 -3.00 20.08
N ASN A 124 6.73 -2.56 19.42
CA ASN A 124 8.10 -2.76 19.88
C ASN A 124 8.92 -1.48 19.63
N ALA A 125 8.99 -0.63 20.66
CA ALA A 125 9.70 0.64 20.60
C ALA A 125 11.23 0.49 20.49
N GLU A 126 11.80 -0.68 20.83
CA GLU A 126 13.24 -0.93 20.77
C GLU A 126 13.71 -1.43 19.40
N LEU A 127 12.80 -1.94 18.56
CA LEU A 127 13.15 -2.52 17.27
C LEU A 127 13.78 -1.49 16.32
N ALA A 128 13.13 -0.33 16.14
CA ALA A 128 13.64 0.72 15.25
C ALA A 128 15.02 1.24 15.66
N PRO A 129 15.25 1.70 16.92
CA PRO A 129 16.57 2.21 17.31
C PRO A 129 17.66 1.13 17.29
N TRP A 130 17.33 -0.12 17.62
CA TRP A 130 18.26 -1.24 17.47
C TRP A 130 18.63 -1.46 15.99
N PHE A 131 17.64 -1.54 15.10
CA PHE A 131 17.87 -1.80 13.68
C PHE A 131 18.70 -0.71 13.02
N THR A 132 18.44 0.56 13.36
CA THR A 132 19.23 1.69 12.87
C THR A 132 20.67 1.65 13.39
N LYS A 133 20.88 1.23 14.64
CA LYS A 133 22.24 1.09 15.20
C LYS A 133 23.02 -0.06 14.55
N GLU A 134 22.37 -1.19 14.29
CA GLU A 134 23.02 -2.40 13.78
C GLU A 134 23.27 -2.34 12.26
N PHE A 135 22.27 -1.85 11.49
CA PHE A 135 22.29 -1.88 10.03
C PHE A 135 22.42 -0.50 9.38
N GLY A 136 22.35 0.59 10.14
CA GLY A 136 22.41 1.95 9.60
C GLY A 136 21.17 2.35 8.78
N LEU A 137 20.05 1.64 8.94
CA LEU A 137 18.81 1.83 8.20
C LEU A 137 17.67 2.31 9.11
N GLU A 138 16.88 3.25 8.64
CA GLU A 138 15.68 3.71 9.33
C GLU A 138 14.46 2.88 8.91
N LEU A 139 13.76 2.30 9.89
CA LEU A 139 12.50 1.60 9.66
C LEU A 139 11.32 2.56 9.63
N SER A 140 10.35 2.27 8.76
CA SER A 140 9.06 2.95 8.71
C SER A 140 8.32 2.90 10.05
N GLN A 141 7.86 4.06 10.52
CA GLN A 141 7.19 4.21 11.82
C GLN A 141 5.98 5.14 11.73
N VAL A 142 4.95 4.84 12.52
CA VAL A 142 3.80 5.72 12.79
C VAL A 142 3.58 5.76 14.30
N ASP A 143 3.47 6.97 14.87
CA ASP A 143 3.30 7.16 16.32
C ASP A 143 4.35 6.42 17.18
N GLY A 144 5.59 6.31 16.69
CA GLY A 144 6.70 5.61 17.36
C GLY A 144 6.63 4.08 17.29
N LYS A 145 5.67 3.52 16.54
CA LYS A 145 5.53 2.07 16.31
C LYS A 145 6.00 1.72 14.91
N VAL A 146 6.78 0.64 14.78
CA VAL A 146 7.26 0.16 13.48
C VAL A 146 6.08 -0.31 12.65
N GLN A 147 5.99 0.17 11.40
CA GLN A 147 5.02 -0.31 10.43
C GLN A 147 5.59 -1.52 9.67
N TRP A 148 4.75 -2.49 9.38
CA TRP A 148 5.12 -3.65 8.58
C TRP A 148 4.02 -4.05 7.59
N VAL A 149 4.44 -4.59 6.45
CA VAL A 149 3.54 -5.11 5.41
C VAL A 149 3.39 -6.61 5.58
N ASP A 150 2.15 -7.06 5.70
CA ASP A 150 1.81 -8.48 5.70
C ASP A 150 1.68 -8.96 4.25
N ASN A 151 2.79 -9.37 3.63
CA ASN A 151 2.79 -9.69 2.21
C ASN A 151 1.91 -10.91 1.91
N GLN A 152 0.93 -10.72 1.02
CA GLN A 152 -0.02 -11.73 0.57
C GLN A 152 0.37 -12.34 -0.78
N GLN A 153 1.44 -11.86 -1.41
CA GLN A 153 1.92 -12.35 -2.71
C GLN A 153 3.05 -13.36 -2.53
N PRO A 154 3.18 -14.31 -3.46
CA PRO A 154 4.40 -15.10 -3.56
C PRO A 154 5.60 -14.21 -3.85
N LEU A 155 6.71 -14.48 -3.14
CA LEU A 155 8.00 -13.85 -3.42
C LEU A 155 8.78 -14.72 -4.40
N GLU A 156 9.17 -14.14 -5.53
CA GLU A 156 10.10 -14.77 -6.47
C GLU A 156 11.52 -14.48 -6.00
N LEU A 157 12.10 -15.41 -5.22
CA LEU A 157 13.43 -15.27 -4.65
C LEU A 157 14.41 -16.25 -5.29
N GLU A 158 15.52 -15.72 -5.79
CA GLU A 158 16.60 -16.54 -6.33
C GLU A 158 17.45 -17.11 -5.18
N SER A 159 17.73 -18.41 -5.27
CA SER A 159 18.67 -19.06 -4.36
C SER A 159 20.06 -18.42 -4.50
N ALA A 160 20.79 -18.30 -3.38
CA ALA A 160 22.19 -17.95 -3.43
C ALA A 160 23.02 -19.15 -3.92
N GLU A 161 22.90 -19.53 -5.20
CA GLU A 161 23.74 -20.60 -5.73
C GLU A 161 25.23 -20.23 -5.56
N GLU A 162 25.93 -21.15 -4.90
CA GLU A 162 27.38 -21.24 -4.78
C GLU A 162 28.00 -21.17 -6.17
N LYS A 163 28.86 -20.19 -6.40
CA LYS A 163 29.89 -20.33 -7.43
C LYS A 163 30.75 -21.53 -7.01
N LYS A 164 30.48 -22.69 -7.61
CA LYS A 164 31.48 -23.75 -7.74
C LYS A 164 32.55 -23.22 -8.69
N GLU A 165 33.68 -22.79 -8.13
CA GLU A 165 34.94 -22.65 -8.86
C GLU A 165 35.46 -24.02 -9.34
#